data_AF-A0A0S8G7H1-F1
#
_entry.id   AF-A0A0S8G7H1-F1
#
_cell.length_a   1.000
_cell.length_b   1.000
_cell.length_c   1.000
_cell.angle_alpha   90.00
_cell.angle_beta   90.00
_cell.angle_gamma   90.00
#
_symmetry.space_group_name_H-M   'P 1'
#
loop_
_entity.id
_entity.type
_entity.pdbx_description
1 polymer ?
#
loop_
_entity_poly.entity_id
_entity_poly.type
_entity_poly.pdbx_seq_one_letter_code
_entity_poly.pdbx_strand_id
1 'polypeptide(L)'
;MHHSLWVAAVVSLLFGVLGIARPGAQLRLCSWQRTRSRIQARGVVLLIVGLFLIVASHYTTLGPFVMVIGFLLTLTGIVDLMAPSVEERLIDLWLKAPDILVRLWGVVLVVIGIVFVVAALAPGRWPARP
;
A
#
# COMPACT_ATOMS: atom_id res chain seq x y z
N MET A 1 -3.16 12.42 13.01
CA MET A 1 -3.79 11.48 12.06
C MET A 1 -3.73 11.95 10.60
N HIS A 2 -3.71 13.26 10.30
CA HIS A 2 -3.56 13.71 8.90
C HIS A 2 -2.19 13.33 8.29
N HIS A 3 -1.10 13.38 9.05
CA HIS A 3 0.25 13.14 8.52
C HIS A 3 0.49 11.72 7.97
N SER A 4 -0.13 10.70 8.56
CA SER A 4 -0.01 9.31 8.08
C SER A 4 -0.69 9.07 6.74
N LEU A 5 -1.84 9.71 6.50
CA LEU A 5 -2.54 9.64 5.21
C LEU A 5 -1.74 10.35 4.12
N TRP A 6 -1.08 11.47 4.44
CA TRP A 6 -0.17 12.14 3.52
C TRP A 6 1.04 11.28 3.16
N VAL A 7 1.64 10.60 4.14
CA VAL A 7 2.75 9.67 3.87
C VAL A 7 2.27 8.52 2.97
N ALA A 8 1.12 7.91 3.28
CA ALA A 8 0.55 6.85 2.45
C ALA A 8 0.25 7.34 1.02
N ALA A 9 -0.34 8.52 0.87
CA ALA A 9 -0.62 9.13 -0.41
C ALA A 9 0.65 9.36 -1.24
N VAL A 10 1.67 9.97 -0.64
CA VAL A 10 2.95 10.26 -1.34
C VAL A 10 3.62 8.96 -1.77
N VAL A 11 3.70 7.97 -0.88
CA VAL A 11 4.31 6.66 -1.21
C VAL A 11 3.55 5.99 -2.35
N SER A 12 2.21 5.92 -2.28
CA SER A 12 1.38 5.33 -3.33
C SER A 12 1.51 6.05 -4.67
N LEU A 13 1.52 7.39 -4.68
CA LEU A 13 1.68 8.20 -5.88
C LEU A 13 3.06 8.00 -6.51
N LEU A 14 4.14 8.04 -5.72
CA LEU A 14 5.50 7.84 -6.22
C LEU A 14 5.68 6.45 -6.81
N PHE A 15 5.20 5.40 -6.13
CA PHE A 15 5.26 4.04 -6.66
C PHE A 15 4.39 3.85 -7.90
N GLY A 16 3.21 4.48 -7.92
CA GLY A 16 2.30 4.42 -9.06
C GLY A 16 2.88 5.10 -10.30
N VAL A 17 3.40 6.32 -10.16
CA VAL A 17 4.09 7.04 -11.25
C VAL A 17 5.32 6.29 -11.72
N LEU A 18 6.10 5.70 -10.81
CA LEU A 18 7.25 4.88 -11.17
C LEU A 18 6.84 3.65 -11.99
N GLY A 19 5.74 2.99 -11.64
CA GLY A 19 5.24 1.83 -12.38
C GLY A 19 4.71 2.16 -13.77
N ILE A 20 4.10 3.33 -13.94
CA ILE A 20 3.63 3.82 -15.23
C ILE A 20 4.82 4.22 -16.12
N ALA A 21 5.73 5.03 -15.59
CA ALA A 21 6.81 5.64 -16.36
C ALA A 21 7.98 4.69 -16.63
N ARG A 22 8.32 3.83 -15.67
CA ARG A 22 9.48 2.92 -15.72
C ARG A 22 9.15 1.56 -15.09
N PRO A 23 8.32 0.72 -15.75
CA PRO A 23 7.94 -0.60 -15.22
C PRO A 23 9.16 -1.47 -14.91
N GLY A 24 10.20 -1.45 -15.76
CA GLY A 24 11.44 -2.19 -15.50
C GLY A 24 12.23 -1.74 -14.26
N ALA A 25 12.08 -0.49 -13.82
CA ALA A 25 12.69 -0.02 -12.57
C ALA A 25 11.90 -0.54 -11.35
N GLN A 26 10.57 -0.58 -11.44
CA GLN A 26 9.71 -1.16 -10.41
C GLN A 26 9.98 -2.66 -10.24
N LEU A 27 10.12 -3.42 -11.33
CA LEU A 27 10.46 -4.84 -11.28
C LEU A 27 11.85 -5.09 -10.64
N ARG A 28 12.83 -4.23 -10.93
CA ARG A 28 14.15 -4.31 -10.26
C ARG A 28 14.03 -4.10 -8.75
N LEU A 29 13.25 -3.11 -8.31
CA LEU A 29 12.97 -2.89 -6.88
C LEU A 29 12.31 -4.12 -6.24
N CYS A 30 11.35 -4.74 -6.92
CA CYS A 30 10.72 -5.99 -6.46
C CYS A 30 11.75 -7.14 -6.36
N SER A 31 12.63 -7.31 -7.35
CA SER A 31 13.67 -8.35 -7.31
C SER A 31 14.68 -8.13 -6.18
N TRP A 32 14.98 -6.89 -5.83
CA TRP A 32 15.86 -6.56 -4.70
C TRP A 32 15.21 -6.90 -3.36
N GLN A 33 13.88 -6.84 -3.26
CA GLN A 33 13.14 -7.23 -2.06
C GLN A 33 12.97 -8.73 -1.86
N ARG A 34 13.42 -9.57 -2.81
CA ARG A 34 13.19 -11.03 -2.81
C ARG A 34 13.86 -11.81 -1.68
N THR A 35 14.77 -11.22 -0.91
CA THR A 35 15.40 -11.94 0.21
C THR A 35 14.42 -12.13 1.36
N ARG A 36 14.35 -13.34 1.92
CA ARG A 36 13.44 -13.72 3.02
C ARG A 36 13.44 -12.71 4.19
N SER A 37 14.61 -12.22 4.59
CA SER A 37 14.73 -11.21 5.66
C SER A 37 14.10 -9.86 5.31
N ARG A 38 14.14 -9.46 4.03
CA ARG A 38 13.50 -8.23 3.55
C ARG A 38 12.00 -8.39 3.41
N ILE A 39 11.52 -9.56 2.96
CA ILE A 39 10.09 -9.89 2.92
C ILE A 39 9.51 -9.81 4.33
N GLN A 40 10.15 -10.44 5.33
CA GLN A 40 9.69 -10.37 6.71
C GLN A 40 9.74 -8.96 7.29
N ALA A 41 10.81 -8.19 7.03
CA ALA A 41 10.90 -6.80 7.45
C ALA A 41 9.78 -5.94 6.83
N ARG A 42 9.49 -6.14 5.54
CA ARG A 42 8.35 -5.51 4.84
C ARG A 42 7.03 -5.93 5.48
N GLY A 43 6.88 -7.21 5.82
CA GLY A 43 5.71 -7.75 6.50
C GLY A 43 5.41 -7.06 7.83
N VAL A 44 6.43 -6.83 8.66
CA VAL A 44 6.29 -6.05 9.90
C VAL A 44 5.81 -4.63 9.61
N VAL A 45 6.42 -3.96 8.63
CA VAL A 45 6.04 -2.59 8.24
C VAL A 45 4.59 -2.55 7.75
N LEU A 46 4.20 -3.47 6.86
CA LEU A 46 2.84 -3.55 6.32
C LEU A 46 1.81 -3.84 7.39
N LEU A 47 2.15 -4.70 8.36
CA LEU A 47 1.29 -5.02 9.48
C LEU A 47 1.06 -3.80 10.38
N ILE A 48 2.13 -3.07 10.73
CA ILE A 48 2.04 -1.84 11.53
C ILE A 48 1.24 -0.77 10.79
N VAL A 49 1.54 -0.54 9.50
CA VAL A 49 0.84 0.47 8.67
C VAL A 49 -0.63 0.10 8.48
N GLY A 50 -0.93 -1.18 8.25
CA GLY A 50 -2.30 -1.67 8.08
C GLY A 50 -3.13 -1.48 9.34
N LEU A 51 -2.60 -1.88 10.50
CA LEU A 51 -3.27 -1.65 11.80
C LEU A 51 -3.49 -0.16 12.07
N PHE A 52 -2.49 0.67 11.74
CA PHE A 52 -2.61 2.12 11.88
C PHE A 52 -3.71 2.69 10.98
N LEU A 53 -3.83 2.22 9.73
CA LEU A 53 -4.89 2.63 8.80
C LEU A 53 -6.28 2.18 9.28
N ILE A 54 -6.40 0.98 9.85
CA ILE A 54 -7.66 0.52 10.46
C ILE A 54 -8.10 1.48 11.57
N VAL A 55 -7.19 1.87 12.46
CA VAL A 55 -7.50 2.84 13.53
C VAL A 55 -7.83 4.21 12.95
N ALA A 56 -7.06 4.67 11.96
CA ALA A 56 -7.30 5.96 11.29
C ALA A 56 -8.68 5.99 10.60
N SER A 57 -9.17 4.86 10.10
CA SER A 57 -10.41 4.77 9.35
C SER A 57 -11.63 5.35 10.09
N HIS A 58 -11.69 5.20 11.42
CA HIS A 58 -12.78 5.72 12.26
C HIS A 58 -12.88 7.26 12.28
N TYR A 59 -11.81 7.95 11.88
CA TYR A 59 -11.70 9.40 11.93
C TYR A 59 -11.75 10.05 10.55
N THR A 60 -11.98 9.26 9.49
CA THR A 60 -12.02 9.77 8.10
C THR A 60 -13.42 9.66 7.51
N THR A 61 -13.77 10.61 6.63
CA THR A 61 -15.01 10.56 5.84
C THR A 61 -15.06 9.36 4.90
N LEU A 62 -13.90 8.86 4.46
CA LEU A 62 -13.73 7.67 3.63
C LEU A 62 -13.41 6.42 4.47
N GLY A 63 -13.92 6.36 5.70
CA GLY A 63 -13.62 5.30 6.68
C GLY A 63 -13.69 3.88 6.12
N PRO A 64 -14.79 3.45 5.47
CA PRO A 64 -14.87 2.09 4.92
C PRO A 64 -13.75 1.74 3.92
N PHE A 65 -13.35 2.70 3.08
CA PHE A 65 -12.29 2.48 2.09
C PHE A 65 -10.91 2.38 2.76
N VAL A 66 -10.62 3.29 3.69
CA VAL A 66 -9.37 3.28 4.46
C VAL A 66 -9.27 2.01 5.30
N MET A 67 -10.39 1.54 5.85
CA MET A 67 -10.49 0.29 6.60
C MET A 67 -10.18 -0.94 5.73
N VAL A 68 -10.75 -1.01 4.52
CA VAL A 68 -10.47 -2.11 3.57
C VAL A 68 -8.99 -2.13 3.19
N ILE A 69 -8.39 -0.97 2.88
CA ILE A 69 -6.95 -0.92 2.58
C ILE A 69 -6.12 -1.33 3.79
N GLY A 70 -6.45 -0.84 4.98
CA GLY A 70 -5.76 -1.20 6.22
C GLY A 70 -5.82 -2.71 6.46
N PHE A 71 -7.00 -3.31 6.29
CA PHE A 71 -7.19 -4.76 6.41
C PHE A 71 -6.38 -5.55 5.40
N LEU A 72 -6.37 -5.14 4.13
CA LEU A 72 -5.56 -5.79 3.09
C LEU A 72 -4.07 -5.71 3.41
N LEU A 73 -3.56 -4.56 3.84
CA LEU A 73 -2.16 -4.39 4.22
C LEU A 73 -1.78 -5.23 5.44
N THR A 74 -2.67 -5.32 6.44
CA THR A 74 -2.46 -6.20 7.59
C THR A 74 -2.41 -7.66 7.15
N LEU A 75 -3.31 -8.10 6.27
CA LEU A 75 -3.32 -9.46 5.75
C LEU A 75 -2.04 -9.76 4.97
N THR A 76 -1.61 -8.87 4.09
CA THR A 76 -0.33 -9.00 3.37
C THR A 76 0.84 -9.08 4.35
N GLY A 77 0.86 -8.24 5.39
CA GLY A 77 1.89 -8.28 6.43
C GLY A 77 1.94 -9.60 7.19
N ILE A 78 0.77 -10.19 7.49
CA ILE A 78 0.68 -11.52 8.11
C ILE A 78 1.23 -12.60 7.16
N VAL A 79 0.86 -12.57 5.89
CA VAL A 79 1.35 -13.53 4.88
C VAL A 79 2.87 -13.43 4.73
N ASP A 80 3.42 -12.22 4.63
CA ASP A 80 4.87 -11.96 4.53
C ASP A 80 5.63 -12.55 5.73
N LEU A 81 5.03 -12.51 6.93
CA LEU A 81 5.62 -13.02 8.16
C LEU A 81 5.51 -14.54 8.30
N MET A 82 4.31 -15.09 8.08
CA MET A 82 4.00 -16.51 8.32
C MET A 82 4.39 -17.41 7.15
N ALA A 83 4.28 -16.91 5.92
CA ALA A 83 4.47 -17.68 4.70
C ALA A 83 5.28 -16.88 3.66
N PRO A 84 6.54 -16.49 3.97
CA PRO A 84 7.37 -15.70 3.05
C PRO A 84 7.60 -16.38 1.69
N SER A 85 7.51 -17.72 1.64
CA SER A 85 7.59 -18.49 0.39
C SER A 85 6.41 -18.26 -0.56
N VAL A 86 5.24 -17.89 -0.04
CA VAL A 86 4.08 -17.50 -0.87
C VAL A 86 4.38 -16.16 -1.52
N GLU A 87 4.94 -15.22 -0.77
CA GLU A 87 5.31 -13.91 -1.31
C GLU A 87 6.45 -14.01 -2.33
N GLU A 88 7.46 -14.85 -2.09
CA GLU A 88 8.50 -15.13 -3.08
C GLU A 88 7.90 -15.61 -4.42
N ARG A 89 6.89 -16.49 -4.38
CA ARG A 89 6.17 -16.95 -5.58
C ARG A 89 5.36 -15.84 -6.24
N LEU A 90 4.72 -14.98 -5.46
CA LEU A 90 3.98 -13.83 -6.00
C LEU A 90 4.92 -12.84 -6.67
N ILE A 91 6.07 -12.54 -6.05
CA ILE A 91 7.13 -11.71 -6.65
C ILE A 91 7.62 -12.37 -7.95
N ASP A 92 7.83 -13.68 -7.99
CA ASP A 92 8.25 -14.40 -9.20
C ASP A 92 7.22 -14.33 -10.33
N LEU A 93 5.93 -14.41 -9.97
CA LEU A 93 4.84 -14.24 -10.92
C LEU A 93 4.79 -12.80 -11.45
N TRP A 94 5.05 -11.82 -10.58
CA TRP A 94 5.09 -10.41 -10.92
C TRP A 94 6.29 -10.04 -11.79
N LEU A 95 7.46 -10.64 -11.56
CA LEU A 95 8.66 -10.47 -12.38
C LEU A 95 8.48 -11.02 -13.81
N LYS A 96 7.55 -11.97 -14.00
CA LYS A 96 7.17 -12.53 -15.30
C LYS A 96 5.97 -11.82 -15.93
N ALA A 97 5.37 -10.85 -15.23
CA ALA A 97 4.21 -10.13 -15.74
C ALA A 97 4.60 -9.26 -16.95
N PRO A 98 3.70 -9.13 -17.94
CA PRO A 98 3.95 -8.23 -19.07
C PRO A 98 3.96 -6.77 -18.58
N ASP A 99 4.74 -5.92 -19.24
CA ASP A 99 4.88 -4.49 -18.90
C ASP A 99 3.53 -3.77 -18.76
N ILE A 100 2.54 -4.16 -19.56
CA ILE A 100 1.19 -3.59 -19.49
C ILE A 100 0.54 -3.81 -18.12
N LEU A 101 0.74 -4.97 -17.50
CA LEU A 101 0.15 -5.29 -16.20
C LEU A 101 0.81 -4.45 -15.09
N VAL A 102 2.12 -4.23 -15.19
CA VAL A 102 2.87 -3.37 -14.25
C VAL A 102 2.41 -1.92 -14.36
N ARG A 103 2.18 -1.43 -15.59
CA ARG A 103 1.65 -0.08 -15.83
C ARG A 103 0.22 0.07 -15.29
N LEU A 104 -0.65 -0.91 -15.54
CA LEU A 104 -2.01 -0.93 -15.00
C LEU A 104 -2.00 -0.91 -13.46
N TRP A 105 -1.10 -1.68 -12.84
CA TRP A 105 -0.91 -1.63 -11.40
C TRP A 105 -0.42 -0.27 -10.91
N GLY A 106 0.49 0.36 -11.67
CA GLY A 106 0.89 1.75 -11.42
C GLY A 106 -0.29 2.72 -11.43
N VAL A 107 -1.22 2.59 -12.38
CA VAL A 107 -2.46 3.40 -12.42
C VAL A 107 -3.31 3.16 -11.19
N VAL A 108 -3.51 1.90 -10.78
CA VAL A 108 -4.26 1.56 -9.55
C VAL A 108 -3.63 2.24 -8.33
N LEU A 109 -2.31 2.20 -8.19
CA LEU A 109 -1.60 2.86 -7.09
C LEU A 109 -1.73 4.39 -7.11
N VAL A 110 -1.73 5.01 -8.30
CA VAL A 110 -2.02 6.45 -8.43
C VAL A 110 -3.43 6.76 -7.96
N VAL A 111 -4.43 5.98 -8.39
CA VAL A 111 -5.83 6.17 -7.97
C VAL A 111 -5.96 6.05 -6.45
N ILE A 112 -5.36 5.02 -5.85
CA ILE A 112 -5.33 4.85 -4.39
C ILE A 112 -4.67 6.06 -3.70
N GLY A 113 -3.54 6.54 -4.24
CA GLY A 113 -2.86 7.73 -3.73
C GLY A 113 -3.73 8.98 -3.77
N ILE A 114 -4.45 9.23 -4.87
CA ILE A 114 -5.40 10.34 -5.00
C ILE A 114 -6.52 10.22 -3.96
N VAL A 115 -7.08 9.01 -3.77
CA VAL A 115 -8.12 8.80 -2.76
C VAL A 115 -7.60 9.11 -1.35
N PHE A 116 -6.35 8.76 -1.04
CA PHE A 116 -5.73 9.16 0.23
C PHE A 116 -5.54 10.68 0.37
N VAL A 117 -5.15 11.38 -0.70
CA VAL A 117 -5.07 12.85 -0.69
C VAL A 117 -6.45 13.45 -0.41
N VAL A 118 -7.50 12.98 -1.08
CA VAL A 118 -8.87 13.44 -0.86
C VAL A 118 -9.33 13.13 0.57
N ALA A 119 -9.03 11.93 1.08
CA ALA A 119 -9.32 11.57 2.47
C ALA A 119 -8.60 12.47 3.49
N ALA A 120 -7.37 12.88 3.18
CA ALA A 120 -6.56 13.74 4.03
C ALA A 120 -7.02 15.20 4.02
N LEU A 121 -7.55 15.68 2.89
CA LEU A 121 -8.05 17.04 2.68
C LEU A 121 -9.50 17.23 3.12
N ALA A 122 -10.31 16.16 3.12
CA ALA A 122 -11.69 16.24 3.56
C ALA A 122 -11.75 16.62 5.06
N PRO A 123 -12.51 17.65 5.45
CA PRO A 123 -12.67 17.99 6.86
C PRO A 123 -13.27 16.79 7.58
N GLY A 124 -12.55 16.30 8.60
CA GLY A 124 -12.99 15.15 9.39
C GLY A 124 -14.38 15.43 9.97
N ARG A 125 -15.27 14.44 9.91
CA ARG A 125 -16.49 14.42 10.73
C ARG A 125 -16.04 14.29 12.18
N TRP A 126 -15.62 15.38 12.79
CA TRP A 126 -15.56 15.45 14.24
C TRP A 126 -17.00 15.26 14.72
N PRO A 127 -17.29 14.30 15.62
CA PRO A 127 -18.47 14.47 16.45
C PRO A 127 -18.27 15.83 17.13
N ALA A 128 -19.22 16.74 16.93
CA ALA A 128 -19.33 17.92 17.77
C ALA A 128 -19.19 17.41 19.21
N ARG A 129 -18.14 17.84 19.91
CA ARG A 129 -17.98 17.50 21.32
C ARG A 129 -19.28 17.96 22.00
N PRO A 130 -19.97 17.10 22.78
CA PRO A 130 -21.06 17.57 23.62
C PRO A 130 -20.55 18.60 24.64
#